data_AF-A0A8S0Y4A2-F1
#
_entry.id   AF-A0A8S0Y4A2-F1
#
_cell.length_a   1.000
_cell.length_b   1.000
_cell.length_c   1.000
_cell.angle_alpha   90.00
_cell.angle_beta   90.00
_cell.angle_gamma   90.00
#
_symmetry.space_group_name_H-M   'P 1'
#
loop_
_entity.id
_entity.type
_entity.pdbx_description
1 polymer ?
#
loop_
_entity_poly.entity_id
_entity_poly.type
_entity_poly.pdbx_seq_one_letter_code
_entity_poly.pdbx_strand_id
1 'polypeptide(L)'
;MNLMFFTVLAAENIDSGAVQAVSSSDFSHSINAVIQFIYNSLDPIVFPIAKLVLLISALVLLLGGILMSKNIKKAGWCGIATTIAVLFLFYLAPLILGLIITAAKTAGAGK
;
A
#
# COMPACT_ATOMS: atom_id res chain seq x y z
N MET A 1 -23.49 31.09 -25.03
CA MET A 1 -24.09 30.62 -23.78
C MET A 1 -23.91 29.11 -23.73
N ASN A 2 -23.34 28.61 -22.63
CA ASN A 2 -23.17 27.20 -22.23
C ASN A 2 -21.98 26.39 -22.80
N LEU A 3 -20.82 26.57 -22.16
CA LEU A 3 -19.59 25.75 -22.31
C LEU A 3 -19.77 24.29 -21.84
N MET A 4 -20.84 23.98 -21.08
CA MET A 4 -21.16 22.60 -20.66
C MET A 4 -21.78 21.76 -21.79
N PHE A 5 -22.33 22.37 -22.84
CA PHE A 5 -22.96 21.61 -23.93
C PHE A 5 -21.93 21.03 -24.91
N PHE A 6 -20.79 21.71 -25.09
CA PHE A 6 -19.67 21.23 -25.92
C PHE A 6 -18.87 20.11 -25.26
N THR A 7 -18.81 20.05 -23.92
CA THR A 7 -18.14 18.98 -23.19
C THR A 7 -18.95 17.68 -23.18
N VAL A 8 -20.28 17.76 -23.22
CA VAL A 8 -21.16 16.58 -23.35
C VAL A 8 -21.13 16.00 -24.78
N LEU A 9 -21.07 16.84 -25.82
CA LEU A 9 -20.92 16.37 -27.21
C LEU A 9 -19.54 15.78 -27.52
N ALA A 10 -18.49 16.16 -26.78
CA ALA A 10 -17.19 15.47 -26.84
C ALA A 10 -17.21 14.10 -26.13
N ALA A 11 -18.18 13.87 -25.23
CA ALA A 11 -18.38 12.59 -24.55
C ALA A 11 -19.25 11.60 -25.33
N GLU A 12 -19.83 12.00 -26.48
CA GLU A 12 -20.65 11.13 -27.35
C GLU A 12 -19.83 10.46 -28.49
N ASN A 13 -18.51 10.66 -28.54
CA ASN A 13 -17.62 9.78 -29.32
C ASN A 13 -17.10 8.64 -28.43
N ILE A 14 -18.02 7.93 -27.77
CA ILE A 14 -17.71 6.59 -27.25
C ILE A 14 -17.76 5.65 -28.45
N ASP A 15 -16.63 5.61 -29.14
CA ASP A 15 -16.27 4.57 -30.09
C ASP A 15 -16.49 3.20 -29.42
N SER A 16 -17.66 2.64 -29.67
CA SER A 16 -18.02 1.28 -29.31
C SER A 16 -17.30 0.36 -30.30
N GLY A 17 -15.97 0.22 -30.19
CA GLY A 17 -15.22 -0.38 -31.29
C GLY A 17 -13.81 -0.90 -31.04
N ALA A 18 -13.14 -0.55 -29.94
CA ALA A 18 -11.82 -1.11 -29.66
C ALA A 18 -11.65 -1.42 -28.18
N VAL A 19 -12.00 -2.65 -27.79
CA VAL A 19 -11.29 -3.28 -26.66
C VAL A 19 -9.83 -3.33 -27.09
N GLN A 20 -9.05 -2.30 -26.72
CA GLN A 20 -7.62 -2.31 -26.96
C GLN A 20 -7.04 -3.48 -26.16
N ALA A 21 -6.47 -4.45 -26.87
CA ALA A 21 -5.67 -5.48 -26.26
C ALA A 21 -4.47 -4.79 -25.60
N VAL A 22 -4.58 -4.54 -24.29
CA VAL A 22 -3.49 -4.06 -23.47
C VAL A 22 -2.42 -5.14 -23.45
N SER A 23 -1.21 -4.77 -23.86
CA SER A 23 -0.08 -5.69 -23.75
C SER A 23 0.14 -6.03 -22.27
N SER A 24 0.64 -7.23 -21.99
CA SER A 24 0.97 -7.63 -20.61
C SER A 24 1.98 -6.67 -19.96
N SER A 25 2.80 -5.99 -20.77
CA SER A 25 3.71 -4.91 -20.33
C SER A 25 2.96 -3.66 -19.86
N ASP A 26 1.95 -3.18 -20.60
CA ASP A 26 1.22 -1.95 -20.26
C ASP A 26 0.38 -2.13 -18.99
N PHE A 27 -0.21 -3.31 -18.83
CA PHE A 27 -0.91 -3.68 -17.60
C PHE A 27 0.05 -3.72 -16.41
N SER A 28 1.20 -4.38 -16.56
CA SER A 28 2.21 -4.48 -15.50
C SER A 28 2.75 -3.10 -15.10
N HIS A 29 2.96 -2.21 -16.06
CA HIS A 29 3.44 -0.86 -15.79
C HIS A 29 2.41 -0.02 -15.03
N SER A 30 1.15 -0.08 -15.46
CA SER A 30 0.04 0.61 -14.80
C SER A 30 -0.14 0.15 -13.34
N ILE A 31 -0.12 -1.17 -13.10
CA ILE A 31 -0.23 -1.72 -11.75
C ILE A 31 0.96 -1.31 -10.88
N ASN A 32 2.19 -1.40 -11.40
CA ASN A 32 3.38 -0.96 -10.66
C ASN A 32 3.34 0.54 -10.34
N ALA A 33 2.86 1.37 -11.26
CA ALA A 33 2.71 2.81 -11.04
C ALA A 33 1.70 3.11 -9.92
N VAL A 34 0.55 2.41 -9.90
CA VAL A 34 -0.45 2.54 -8.83
C VAL A 34 0.12 2.08 -7.50
N ILE A 35 0.83 0.95 -7.46
CA ILE A 35 1.48 0.45 -6.24
C ILE A 35 2.48 1.48 -5.72
N GLN A 36 3.38 1.99 -6.57
CA GLN A 36 4.36 3.00 -6.16
C GLN A 36 3.70 4.29 -5.71
N PHE A 37 2.62 4.73 -6.36
CA PHE A 37 1.89 5.92 -5.95
C PHE A 37 1.29 5.76 -4.55
N ILE A 38 0.64 4.63 -4.27
CA ILE A 38 0.10 4.32 -2.93
C ILE A 38 1.22 4.28 -1.91
N TYR A 39 2.33 3.62 -2.25
CA TYR A 39 3.47 3.47 -1.34
C TYR A 39 4.11 4.81 -1.01
N ASN A 40 4.46 5.60 -2.02
CA ASN A 40 5.11 6.90 -1.85
C ASN A 40 4.19 7.92 -1.15
N SER A 41 2.87 7.75 -1.26
CA SER A 41 1.90 8.58 -0.55
C SER A 41 1.76 8.20 0.93
N LEU A 42 1.89 6.91 1.25
CA LEU A 42 1.71 6.40 2.61
C LEU A 42 3.02 6.32 3.41
N ASP A 43 4.16 6.05 2.78
CA ASP A 43 5.47 5.95 3.43
C ASP A 43 5.83 7.16 4.32
N PRO A 44 5.65 8.43 3.88
CA PRO A 44 5.93 9.58 4.73
C PRO A 44 4.99 9.72 5.93
N ILE A 45 3.88 8.96 5.97
CA ILE A 45 2.90 8.95 7.08
C ILE A 45 3.14 7.74 7.98
N VAL A 46 3.32 6.56 7.39
CA VAL A 46 3.47 5.28 8.10
C VAL A 46 4.75 5.28 8.92
N PHE A 47 5.87 5.76 8.37
CA PHE A 47 7.15 5.75 9.06
C PHE A 47 7.19 6.64 10.32
N PRO A 48 6.76 7.92 10.31
CA PRO A 48 6.72 8.72 11.54
C PRO A 48 5.70 8.21 12.56
N ILE A 49 4.54 7.69 12.13
CA ILE A 49 3.58 7.08 13.05
C ILE A 49 4.18 5.86 13.73
N ALA A 50 4.83 4.98 12.99
CA ALA A 50 5.48 3.80 13.56
C ALA A 50 6.56 4.18 14.58
N LYS A 51 7.36 5.22 14.31
CA LYS A 51 8.32 5.76 15.27
C LYS A 51 7.66 6.25 16.55
N LEU A 52 6.54 6.99 16.46
CA LEU A 52 5.80 7.46 17.63
C LEU A 52 5.25 6.29 18.45
N VAL A 53 4.66 5.30 17.80
CA VAL A 53 4.11 4.12 18.50
C VAL A 53 5.23 3.31 19.18
N LEU A 54 6.38 3.15 18.52
CA LEU A 54 7.55 2.50 19.14
C LEU A 54 8.09 3.29 20.32
N LEU A 55 8.15 4.62 20.23
CA LEU A 55 8.55 5.49 21.34
C LEU A 55 7.61 5.32 22.53
N ILE A 56 6.30 5.40 22.31
CA ILE A 56 5.29 5.21 23.36
C ILE A 56 5.42 3.81 23.97
N SER A 57 5.58 2.78 23.14
CA SER A 57 5.72 1.40 23.60
C SER A 57 7.00 1.19 24.42
N ALA A 58 8.10 1.85 24.06
CA ALA A 58 9.35 1.86 24.82
C ALA A 58 9.18 2.57 26.17
N LEU A 59 8.48 3.70 26.21
CA LEU A 59 8.15 4.40 27.46
C LEU A 59 7.28 3.54 28.38
N VAL A 60 6.26 2.87 27.83
CA VAL A 60 5.42 1.93 28.58
C VAL A 60 6.26 0.77 29.12
N LEU A 61 7.18 0.23 28.33
CA LEU A 61 8.11 -0.81 28.79
C LEU A 61 9.01 -0.34 29.93
N LEU A 62 9.54 0.88 29.83
CA LEU A 62 10.39 1.50 30.84
C LEU A 62 9.62 1.73 32.14
N LEU A 63 8.40 2.27 32.06
CA LEU A 63 7.49 2.43 33.20
C LEU A 63 7.14 1.07 33.84
N GLY A 64 6.88 0.04 33.03
CA GLY A 64 6.64 -1.31 33.52
C GLY A 64 7.87 -1.94 34.18
N GLY A 65 9.08 -1.55 33.75
CA GLY A 65 10.35 -1.89 34.39
C GLY A 65 10.46 -1.27 35.78
N ILE A 66 10.27 0.05 35.86
CA ILE A 66 10.33 0.82 37.12
C ILE A 66 9.29 0.33 38.13
N LEU A 67 8.04 0.15 37.68
CA LEU A 67 6.94 -0.30 38.54
C LEU A 67 6.98 -1.82 38.81
N MET A 68 7.98 -2.53 38.29
CA MET A 68 8.08 -4.00 38.29
C MET A 68 6.82 -4.74 37.78
N SER A 69 5.90 -4.04 37.10
CA SER A 69 4.62 -4.58 36.67
C SER A 69 4.75 -5.38 35.38
N LYS A 70 4.44 -6.68 35.47
CA LYS A 70 4.43 -7.60 34.32
C LYS A 70 3.39 -7.20 33.27
N ASN A 71 2.25 -6.66 33.69
CA ASN A 71 1.16 -6.27 32.79
C ASN A 71 1.54 -5.06 31.92
N ILE A 72 2.18 -4.06 32.53
CA ILE A 72 2.64 -2.86 31.81
C ILE A 72 3.77 -3.23 30.84
N LYS A 73 4.73 -4.07 31.27
CA LYS A 73 5.78 -4.60 30.38
C LYS A 73 5.20 -5.37 29.20
N LYS A 74 4.17 -6.19 29.43
CA LYS A 74 3.48 -6.93 28.36
C LYS A 74 2.78 -5.99 27.38
N ALA A 75 2.17 -4.91 27.86
CA ALA A 75 1.54 -3.91 27.00
C ALA A 75 2.56 -3.21 26.08
N GLY A 76 3.72 -2.80 26.63
CA GLY A 76 4.78 -2.20 25.81
C GLY A 76 5.38 -3.19 24.80
N TRP A 77 5.62 -4.45 25.19
CA TRP A 77 6.04 -5.50 24.24
C TRP A 77 5.00 -5.77 23.15
N CYS A 78 3.72 -5.78 23.50
CA CYS A 78 2.62 -5.95 22.54
C CYS A 78 2.61 -4.80 21.51
N GLY A 79 2.79 -3.56 21.97
CA GLY A 79 2.89 -2.40 21.09
C GLY A 79 4.04 -2.52 20.10
N ILE A 80 5.24 -2.87 20.58
CA ILE A 80 6.41 -3.09 19.72
C ILE A 80 6.15 -4.21 18.70
N ALA A 81 5.70 -5.38 19.16
CA ALA A 81 5.44 -6.53 18.29
C ALA A 81 4.40 -6.20 17.21
N THR A 82 3.35 -5.48 17.57
CA THR A 82 2.28 -5.07 16.64
C THR A 82 2.83 -4.09 15.60
N THR A 83 3.59 -3.07 16.01
CA THR A 83 4.18 -2.11 15.07
C THR A 83 5.13 -2.78 14.09
N ILE A 84 5.98 -3.70 14.56
CA ILE A 84 6.88 -4.47 13.69
C ILE A 84 6.07 -5.31 12.70
N ALA A 85 5.03 -6.01 13.15
CA ALA A 85 4.18 -6.82 12.28
C ALA A 85 3.47 -5.99 11.19
N VAL A 86 2.94 -4.82 11.56
CA VAL A 86 2.27 -3.91 10.61
C VAL A 86 3.27 -3.35 9.60
N LEU A 87 4.45 -2.90 10.04
CA LEU A 87 5.51 -2.44 9.14
C LEU A 87 5.95 -3.55 8.19
N PHE A 88 6.15 -4.76 8.71
CA PHE A 88 6.51 -5.92 7.90
C PHE A 88 5.47 -6.19 6.81
N LEU A 89 4.18 -6.20 7.15
CA LEU A 89 3.09 -6.38 6.19
C LEU A 89 3.03 -5.26 5.16
N PHE A 90 3.23 -4.01 5.57
CA PHE A 90 3.28 -2.86 4.68
C PHE A 90 4.36 -3.06 3.59
N TYR A 91 5.58 -3.45 3.97
CA TYR A 91 6.67 -3.74 3.03
C TYR A 91 6.52 -5.07 2.28
N LEU A 92 5.75 -6.04 2.79
CA LEU A 92 5.50 -7.29 2.07
C LEU A 92 4.48 -7.14 0.93
N ALA A 93 3.51 -6.23 1.07
CA ALA A 93 2.44 -6.03 0.09
C ALA A 93 2.94 -5.83 -1.36
N PRO A 94 3.90 -4.92 -1.65
CA PRO A 94 4.43 -4.77 -3.01
C PRO A 94 5.16 -6.02 -3.51
N LEU A 95 5.77 -6.80 -2.60
CA LEU A 95 6.48 -8.03 -2.94
C LEU A 95 5.51 -9.13 -3.40
N ILE A 96 4.40 -9.31 -2.67
CA ILE A 96 3.32 -10.24 -3.05
C ILE A 96 2.73 -9.83 -4.41
N LEU A 97 2.44 -8.53 -4.60
CA LEU A 97 1.91 -8.04 -5.87
C LEU A 97 2.91 -8.24 -7.03
N GLY A 98 4.20 -8.02 -6.80
CA GLY A 98 5.25 -8.30 -7.78
C GLY A 98 5.32 -9.77 -8.18
N LEU A 99 5.12 -10.69 -7.23
CA LEU A 99 5.01 -12.13 -7.52
C LEU A 99 3.79 -12.46 -8.38
N ILE A 100 2.63 -11.86 -8.09
CA ILE A 100 1.40 -12.04 -8.87
C ILE A 100 1.59 -11.54 -10.31
N ILE A 101 2.17 -10.35 -10.49
CA ILE A 101 2.47 -9.78 -11.82
C ILE A 101 3.42 -10.70 -12.60
N THR A 102 4.45 -11.21 -11.93
CA THR A 102 5.42 -12.14 -12.55
C THR A 102 4.75 -13.45 -12.98
N ALA A 103 3.90 -14.02 -12.12
CA ALA A 103 3.14 -15.24 -12.43
C ALA A 103 2.12 -15.03 -13.56
N ALA A 104 1.45 -13.87 -13.60
CA ALA A 104 0.54 -13.52 -14.69
C ALA A 104 1.26 -13.38 -16.03
N LYS A 105 2.47 -12.80 -16.02
CA LYS A 105 3.31 -12.66 -17.21
C LYS A 105 3.79 -14.02 -17.75
N THR A 106 4.19 -14.95 -16.89
CA THR A 106 4.60 -16.30 -17.31
C THR A 106 3.42 -17.16 -17.74
N ALA A 107 2.25 -17.02 -17.12
CA ALA A 107 1.03 -17.72 -17.54
C ALA A 107 0.48 -17.21 -18.89
N GLY A 108 0.67 -15.93 -19.20
CA GLY A 108 0.29 -15.33 -20.48
C GLY A 108 1.25 -15.64 -21.64
N ALA A 109 2.51 -15.99 -21.36
CA ALA A 109 3.53 -16.29 -22.37
C ALA A 109 3.40 -17.70 -23.01
N GLY A 110 2.42 -18.50 -22.58
CA GLY A 110 2.13 -19.84 -23.10
C GLY A 110 1.02 -19.91 -24.16
N LYS A 111 0.60 -18.76 -24.73
CA LYS A 111 -0.34 -18.70 -25.86
C LYS A 111 0.27 -17.93 -27.01
#